data_AF-V4J5Z5-F1
#
_entry.id   AF-V4J5Z5-F1
#
_cell.length_a   1.000
_cell.length_b   1.000
_cell.length_c   1.000
_cell.angle_alpha   90.00
_cell.angle_beta   90.00
_cell.angle_gamma   90.00
#
_symmetry.space_group_name_H-M   'P 1'
#
loop_
_entity.id
_entity.type
_entity.pdbx_description
1 polymer ?
#
loop_
_entity_poly.entity_id
_entity_poly.type
_entity_poly.pdbx_seq_one_letter_code
_entity_poly.pdbx_strand_id
1 'polypeptide(L)'
;MSEPTYYVSFWFREVLVPVDGSESSLKALELAVDFARRYGSRITVLAATYDSSEQVRKAVEARVAGRAAYEFKAVRLDGSTSPANEVLKELGTGKYDAVIMGARGLTVSDVNIGSTAMAVAANAPVTVIIVR
;
A
#
# COMPACT_ATOMS: atom_id res chain seq x y z
N MET A 1 -14.87 13.34 30.25
CA MET A 1 -14.29 12.13 29.64
C MET A 1 -13.05 12.58 28.89
N SER A 2 -11.86 12.17 29.33
CA SER A 2 -10.64 12.39 28.54
C SER A 2 -10.78 11.64 27.23
N GLU A 3 -10.38 12.25 26.12
CA GLU A 3 -10.35 11.58 24.81
C GLU A 3 -9.61 10.24 24.96
N PRO A 4 -10.14 9.12 24.43
CA PRO A 4 -9.43 7.85 24.49
C PRO A 4 -8.10 8.07 23.78
N THR A 5 -6.99 8.00 24.52
CA THR A 5 -5.66 8.17 23.96
C THR A 5 -5.46 7.09 22.91
N TYR A 6 -5.41 7.47 21.64
CA TYR A 6 -5.31 6.56 20.51
C TYR A 6 -3.90 5.97 20.42
N TYR A 7 -3.47 5.17 21.41
CA TYR A 7 -2.15 4.52 21.37
C TYR A 7 -1.95 3.70 20.09
N VAL A 8 -3.03 3.11 19.58
CA VAL A 8 -3.05 2.36 18.31
C VAL A 8 -2.74 3.25 17.10
N SER A 9 -3.03 4.56 17.13
CA SER A 9 -2.69 5.44 16.00
C SER A 9 -1.18 5.60 15.82
N PHE A 10 -0.38 5.39 16.87
CA PHE A 10 1.07 5.38 16.77
C PHE A 10 1.63 4.16 16.03
N TRP A 11 0.85 3.08 15.88
CA TRP A 11 1.29 1.88 15.15
C TRP A 11 1.13 2.01 13.62
N PHE A 12 0.50 3.09 13.16
CA PHE A 12 0.15 3.28 11.75
C PHE A 12 0.45 4.71 11.29
N ARG A 13 1.53 5.33 11.78
CA ARG A 13 1.84 6.73 11.45
C ARG A 13 2.44 6.84 10.05
N GLU A 14 3.37 5.96 9.71
CA GLU A 14 3.94 5.84 8.37
C GLU A 14 3.42 4.57 7.68
N VAL A 15 2.61 4.75 6.63
CA VAL A 15 1.96 3.64 5.94
C VAL A 15 2.40 3.57 4.50
N LEU A 16 2.93 2.40 4.11
CA LEU A 16 3.20 2.06 2.72
C LEU A 16 1.96 1.40 2.08
N VAL A 17 1.60 1.84 0.89
CA VAL A 17 0.50 1.25 0.10
C VAL A 17 1.02 0.87 -1.29
N PRO A 18 1.37 -0.42 -1.50
CA PRO A 18 1.68 -0.95 -2.82
C PRO A 18 0.45 -0.96 -3.71
N VAL A 19 0.56 -0.39 -4.92
CA VAL A 19 -0.52 -0.33 -5.90
C VAL A 19 -0.06 -0.76 -7.28
N ASP A 20 -0.89 -1.55 -7.96
CA ASP A 20 -0.70 -1.98 -9.34
C ASP A 20 -1.80 -1.43 -10.27
N GLY A 21 -2.71 -0.61 -9.74
CA GLY A 21 -3.86 -0.06 -10.46
C GLY A 21 -5.08 -0.99 -10.47
N SER A 22 -4.99 -2.20 -9.93
CA SER A 22 -6.15 -3.09 -9.75
C SER A 22 -7.12 -2.55 -8.70
N GLU A 23 -8.40 -2.90 -8.81
CA GLU A 23 -9.42 -2.49 -7.84
C GLU A 23 -9.11 -2.93 -6.40
N SER A 24 -8.52 -4.12 -6.21
CA SER A 24 -8.15 -4.57 -4.86
C SER A 24 -7.01 -3.74 -4.27
N SER A 25 -6.02 -3.35 -5.07
CA SER A 25 -4.98 -2.42 -4.61
C SER A 25 -5.53 -1.03 -4.29
N LEU A 26 -6.50 -0.54 -5.08
CA LEU A 26 -7.14 0.76 -4.84
C LEU A 26 -8.08 0.75 -3.64
N LYS A 27 -8.73 -0.37 -3.32
CA LYS A 27 -9.46 -0.57 -2.06
C LYS A 27 -8.53 -0.49 -0.85
N ALA A 28 -7.32 -1.05 -0.94
CA ALA A 28 -6.33 -0.92 0.12
C ALA A 28 -5.90 0.54 0.34
N LEU A 29 -5.78 1.30 -0.75
CA LEU A 29 -5.55 2.74 -0.68
C LEU A 29 -6.70 3.51 -0.02
N GLU A 30 -7.96 3.13 -0.23
CA GLU A 30 -9.09 3.75 0.48
C GLU A 30 -9.00 3.60 2.00
N LEU A 31 -8.57 2.43 2.48
CA LEU A 31 -8.34 2.20 3.90
C LEU A 31 -7.23 3.13 4.42
N ALA A 32 -6.13 3.26 3.68
CA ALA A 32 -5.05 4.17 4.04
C ALA A 32 -5.51 5.64 4.07
N VAL A 33 -6.39 6.06 3.14
CA VAL A 33 -7.00 7.39 3.15
C VAL A 33 -7.85 7.61 4.40
N ASP A 34 -8.63 6.62 4.85
CA ASP A 34 -9.37 6.72 6.10
C ASP A 34 -8.43 6.84 7.31
N PHE A 35 -7.32 6.09 7.29
CA PHE A 35 -6.27 6.17 8.31
C PHE A 35 -5.60 7.55 8.36
N ALA A 36 -5.34 8.16 7.21
CA ALA A 36 -4.82 9.53 7.16
C ALA A 36 -5.81 10.53 7.73
N ARG A 37 -7.09 10.43 7.37
CA ARG A 37 -8.13 11.38 7.79
C ARG A 37 -8.48 11.28 9.27
N ARG A 38 -8.48 10.07 9.83
CA ARG A 38 -8.91 9.83 11.22
C ARG A 38 -7.76 9.81 12.21
N TYR A 39 -6.59 9.35 11.79
CA TYR A 39 -5.45 9.08 12.68
C TYR A 39 -4.20 9.90 12.33
N GLY A 40 -4.25 10.70 11.27
CA GLY A 40 -3.13 11.56 10.84
C GLY A 40 -1.96 10.78 10.24
N SER A 41 -2.25 9.61 9.67
CA SER A 41 -1.24 8.75 9.02
C SER A 41 -0.69 9.42 7.76
N ARG A 42 0.63 9.32 7.54
CA ARG A 42 1.29 9.70 6.30
C ARG A 42 1.29 8.50 5.36
N ILE A 43 0.82 8.72 4.14
CA ILE A 43 0.67 7.67 3.12
C ILE A 43 1.79 7.81 2.11
N THR A 44 2.53 6.73 1.89
CA THR A 44 3.39 6.57 0.70
C THR A 44 2.79 5.50 -0.18
N VAL A 45 2.48 5.86 -1.42
CA VAL A 45 1.98 4.95 -2.45
C VAL A 45 3.16 4.50 -3.30
N LEU A 46 3.35 3.19 -3.42
CA LEU A 46 4.40 2.59 -4.23
C LEU A 46 3.82 1.84 -5.43
N ALA A 47 4.13 2.30 -6.64
CA ALA A 47 3.79 1.62 -7.88
C ALA A 47 5.02 0.94 -8.48
N ALA A 48 5.06 -0.39 -8.46
CA ALA A 48 6.08 -1.20 -9.12
C ALA A 48 5.51 -1.78 -10.42
N THR A 49 5.84 -1.18 -11.58
CA THR A 49 5.21 -1.50 -12.87
C THR A 49 6.24 -1.81 -13.95
N TYR A 50 5.94 -2.75 -14.85
CA TYR A 50 6.77 -3.03 -16.03
C TYR A 50 6.65 -1.90 -17.08
N ASP A 51 5.45 -1.33 -17.18
CA ASP A 51 5.12 -0.24 -18.08
C ASP A 51 5.08 1.11 -17.37
N SER A 52 4.58 2.14 -18.06
CA SER A 52 4.40 3.48 -17.51
C SER A 52 3.48 3.47 -16.29
N SER A 53 3.95 4.06 -15.19
CA SER A 53 3.18 4.22 -13.95
C SER A 53 2.10 5.31 -14.04
N GLU A 54 2.01 6.04 -15.15
CA GLU A 54 1.04 7.14 -15.34
C GLU A 54 -0.41 6.70 -15.22
N GLN A 55 -0.75 5.51 -15.72
CA GLN A 55 -2.11 4.99 -15.58
C GLN A 55 -2.45 4.67 -14.12
N VAL A 56 -1.51 4.05 -13.40
CA VAL A 56 -1.64 3.75 -11.97
C VAL A 56 -1.74 5.05 -11.17
N ARG A 57 -0.91 6.04 -11.49
CA ARG A 57 -0.93 7.35 -10.85
C ARG A 57 -2.28 8.04 -11.02
N LYS A 58 -2.85 8.05 -12.23
CA LYS A 58 -4.19 8.60 -12.48
C LYS A 58 -5.27 7.87 -11.68
N ALA A 59 -5.19 6.54 -11.60
CA ALA A 59 -6.12 5.75 -10.81
C ALA A 59 -6.02 6.08 -9.31
N VAL A 60 -4.81 6.26 -8.79
CA VAL A 60 -4.54 6.70 -7.41
C VAL A 60 -5.10 8.11 -7.17
N GLU A 61 -4.82 9.07 -8.05
CA GLU A 61 -5.32 10.45 -7.94
C GLU A 61 -6.86 10.48 -7.91
N ALA A 62 -7.51 9.76 -8.83
CA ALA A 62 -8.96 9.64 -8.90
C ALA A 62 -9.53 8.96 -7.65
N ARG A 63 -8.84 7.94 -7.12
CA ARG A 63 -9.28 7.21 -5.93
C ARG A 63 -9.14 8.06 -4.66
N VAL A 64 -8.03 8.77 -4.49
CA VAL A 64 -7.81 9.66 -3.33
C VAL A 64 -8.76 10.85 -3.40
N ALA A 65 -8.95 11.45 -4.58
CA ALA A 65 -9.87 12.56 -4.81
C ALA A 65 -9.69 13.73 -3.81
N GLY A 66 -8.44 14.06 -3.47
CA GLY A 66 -8.10 15.14 -2.54
C GLY A 66 -8.47 14.87 -1.06
N ARG A 67 -8.94 13.66 -0.73
CA ARG A 67 -9.36 13.31 0.64
C ARG A 67 -8.19 13.18 1.63
N ALA A 68 -6.98 12.95 1.14
CA ALA A 68 -5.75 12.87 1.92
C ALA A 68 -4.54 13.26 1.08
N ALA A 69 -3.47 13.74 1.73
CA ALA A 69 -2.17 13.91 1.11
C ALA A 69 -1.43 12.55 1.06
N TYR A 70 -0.62 12.35 0.04
CA TYR A 70 0.22 11.16 -0.12
C TYR A 70 1.50 11.50 -0.91
N GLU A 71 2.54 10.71 -0.67
CA GLU A 71 3.72 10.66 -1.54
C GLU A 71 3.53 9.54 -2.56
N PHE A 72 3.87 9.77 -3.83
CA PHE A 72 3.82 8.74 -4.87
C PHE A 72 5.23 8.38 -5.34
N LYS A 73 5.60 7.12 -5.18
CA LYS A 73 6.86 6.55 -5.65
C LYS A 73 6.58 5.56 -6.77
N ALA A 74 7.26 5.72 -7.90
CA ALA A 74 7.19 4.80 -9.02
C ALA A 74 8.53 4.08 -9.20
N VAL A 75 8.46 2.76 -9.33
CA VAL A 75 9.61 1.89 -9.62
C VAL A 75 9.30 1.14 -10.91
N ARG A 76 10.21 1.24 -11.88
CA ARG A 76 10.11 0.50 -13.13
C ARG A 76 10.73 -0.88 -12.96
N LEU A 77 9.97 -1.91 -13.31
CA LEU A 77 10.41 -3.30 -13.31
C LEU A 77 11.01 -3.66 -14.67
N ASP A 78 12.18 -4.32 -14.66
CA ASP A 78 12.90 -4.77 -15.85
C ASP A 78 12.98 -6.32 -15.95
N GLY A 79 12.32 -7.03 -15.02
CA GLY A 79 12.34 -8.49 -14.92
C GLY A 79 13.46 -9.06 -14.03
N SER A 80 14.41 -8.24 -13.57
CA SER A 80 15.44 -8.66 -12.61
C SER A 80 14.92 -8.77 -11.17
N THR A 81 13.79 -8.12 -10.89
CA THR A 81 13.14 -8.04 -9.58
C THR A 81 11.64 -8.29 -9.72
N SER A 82 10.98 -8.55 -8.59
CA SER A 82 9.53 -8.76 -8.52
C SER A 82 8.85 -7.59 -7.79
N PRO A 83 7.54 -7.35 -8.01
CA PRO A 83 6.79 -6.37 -7.23
C PRO A 83 6.93 -6.58 -5.72
N ALA A 84 6.90 -7.83 -5.25
CA ALA A 84 7.05 -8.15 -3.83
C ALA A 84 8.43 -7.74 -3.29
N ASN A 85 9.49 -7.97 -4.08
CA ASN A 85 10.85 -7.61 -3.67
C ASN A 85 11.02 -6.09 -3.59
N GLU A 86 10.46 -5.32 -4.52
CA GLU A 86 10.53 -3.86 -4.44
C GLU A 86 9.74 -3.31 -3.24
N VAL A 87 8.60 -3.90 -2.90
CA VAL A 87 7.86 -3.57 -1.68
C VAL A 87 8.70 -3.89 -0.43
N LEU A 88 9.25 -5.09 -0.33
CA LEU A 88 10.07 -5.50 0.82
C LEU A 88 11.34 -4.64 0.95
N LYS A 89 11.95 -4.27 -0.17
CA LYS A 89 13.11 -3.38 -0.22
C LYS A 89 12.75 -1.98 0.30
N GLU A 90 11.65 -1.40 -0.18
CA GLU A 90 11.16 -0.10 0.31
C GLU A 90 10.83 -0.16 1.80
N LEU A 91 10.23 -1.25 2.29
CA LEU A 91 9.97 -1.47 3.71
C LEU A 91 11.24 -1.59 4.55
N GLY A 92 12.32 -2.12 3.98
CA GLY A 92 13.61 -2.26 4.66
C GLY A 92 14.46 -0.98 4.70
N THR A 93 14.22 -0.04 3.77
CA THR A 93 14.96 1.23 3.69
C THR A 93 14.20 2.40 4.30
N GLY A 94 12.87 2.39 4.22
CA GLY A 94 12.01 3.43 4.76
C GLY A 94 11.68 3.25 6.24
N LYS A 95 11.12 4.29 6.84
CA LYS A 95 10.51 4.21 8.16
C LYS A 95 9.03 4.01 7.97
N TYR A 96 8.59 2.76 7.89
CA TYR A 96 7.18 2.41 7.82
C TYR A 96 6.78 1.66 9.08
N ASP A 97 5.58 1.90 9.59
CA ASP A 97 5.02 1.16 10.71
C ASP A 97 4.11 0.03 10.22
N ALA A 98 3.53 0.20 9.03
CA ALA A 98 2.69 -0.79 8.39
C ALA A 98 2.71 -0.70 6.86
N VAL A 99 2.32 -1.82 6.24
CA VAL A 99 2.00 -1.91 4.81
C VAL A 99 0.54 -2.35 4.65
N ILE A 100 -0.22 -1.61 3.84
CA ILE A 100 -1.62 -1.92 3.54
C ILE A 100 -1.71 -2.35 2.09
N MET A 101 -2.17 -3.57 1.84
CA MET A 101 -2.18 -4.18 0.51
C MET A 101 -3.52 -4.80 0.17
N GLY A 102 -3.86 -4.74 -1.11
CA GLY A 102 -4.95 -5.55 -1.65
C GLY A 102 -4.58 -7.03 -1.57
N ALA A 103 -5.56 -7.88 -1.27
CA ALA A 103 -5.36 -9.32 -1.26
C ALA A 103 -5.03 -9.87 -2.64
N ARG A 104 -5.46 -9.20 -3.72
CA ARG A 104 -5.18 -9.62 -5.11
C ARG A 104 -4.74 -8.44 -5.96
N GLY A 105 -4.02 -8.75 -7.03
CA GLY A 105 -3.70 -7.79 -8.09
C GLY A 105 -4.61 -7.99 -9.29
N LEU A 106 -4.04 -7.92 -10.48
CA LEU A 106 -4.73 -8.07 -11.77
C LEU A 106 -5.21 -9.49 -12.11
N THR A 107 -4.77 -10.51 -11.38
CA THR A 107 -5.11 -11.91 -11.67
C THR A 107 -6.38 -12.36 -10.93
N VAL A 108 -7.36 -12.86 -11.70
CA VAL A 108 -8.58 -13.48 -11.18
C VAL A 108 -8.34 -15.00 -11.09
N SER A 109 -8.02 -15.50 -9.89
CA SER A 109 -7.93 -16.94 -9.61
C SER A 109 -8.76 -17.30 -8.35
N ASP A 110 -9.01 -18.59 -8.14
CA ASP A 110 -9.72 -19.12 -6.96
C ASP A 110 -8.96 -18.94 -5.63
N VAL A 111 -7.75 -18.36 -5.65
CA VAL A 111 -6.87 -18.22 -4.48
C VAL A 111 -7.18 -16.93 -3.72
N ASN A 112 -7.51 -16.99 -2.42
CA ASN A 112 -7.94 -15.83 -1.62
C ASN A 112 -6.86 -14.73 -1.42
N ILE A 113 -5.57 -15.04 -1.63
CA ILE A 113 -4.43 -14.09 -1.51
C ILE A 113 -3.49 -14.29 -2.70
N GLY A 114 -3.11 -13.21 -3.37
CA GLY A 114 -2.17 -13.19 -4.50
C GLY A 114 -0.72 -13.35 -4.06
N SER A 115 0.14 -13.76 -5.00
CA SER A 115 1.56 -14.07 -4.75
C SER A 115 2.32 -12.90 -4.11
N THR A 116 2.11 -11.68 -4.61
CA THR A 116 2.75 -10.48 -4.06
C THR A 116 2.35 -10.22 -2.61
N ALA A 117 1.04 -10.25 -2.31
CA ALA A 117 0.53 -10.05 -0.96
C ALA A 117 1.01 -11.13 0.01
N MET A 118 1.07 -12.39 -0.43
CA MET A 118 1.58 -13.49 0.37
C MET A 118 3.08 -13.34 0.68
N ALA A 119 3.89 -13.02 -0.33
CA ALA A 119 5.32 -12.84 -0.17
C ALA A 119 5.65 -11.69 0.79
N VAL A 120 4.92 -10.57 0.69
CA VAL A 120 5.08 -9.44 1.62
C VAL A 120 4.60 -9.82 3.02
N ALA A 121 3.42 -10.44 3.16
CA ALA A 121 2.90 -10.88 4.46
C ALA A 121 3.85 -11.81 5.22
N ALA A 122 4.57 -12.67 4.51
CA ALA A 122 5.50 -13.62 5.11
C ALA A 122 6.86 -13.02 5.53
N ASN A 123 7.28 -11.91 4.90
CA ASN A 123 8.66 -11.41 5.02
C ASN A 123 8.77 -9.94 5.46
N ALA A 124 7.66 -9.19 5.51
CA ALA A 124 7.71 -7.78 5.88
C ALA A 124 8.21 -7.60 7.32
N PRO A 125 9.10 -6.63 7.56
CA PRO A 125 9.56 -6.32 8.92
C PRO A 125 8.56 -5.50 9.73
N VAL A 126 7.40 -5.18 9.15
CA VAL A 126 6.37 -4.28 9.70
C VAL A 126 4.99 -4.95 9.68
N THR A 127 4.02 -4.33 10.34
CA THR A 127 2.64 -4.82 10.33
C THR A 127 2.08 -4.88 8.90
N VAL A 128 1.45 -6.00 8.53
CA VAL A 128 0.83 -6.17 7.20
C VAL A 128 -0.68 -6.22 7.34
N ILE A 129 -1.38 -5.32 6.64
CA ILE A 129 -2.85 -5.30 6.57
C ILE A 129 -3.26 -5.73 5.16
N ILE A 130 -3.95 -6.88 5.07
CA ILE A 130 -4.48 -7.39 3.81
C ILE A 130 -5.98 -7.06 3.69
N VAL A 131 -6.33 -6.28 2.67
CA VAL A 131 -7.69 -5.81 2.37
C VAL A 131 -8.34 -6.69 1.29
N ARG A 132 -9.57 -7.13 1.52
CA ARG A 132 -10.35 -8.03 0.63
C ARG A 132 -11.63 -7.34 0.15
#